data_AF-A0A078HLW3-F1
#
_entry.id   AF-A0A078HLW3-F1
#
_cell.length_a   1.000
_cell.length_b   1.000
_cell.length_c   1.000
_cell.angle_alpha   90.00
_cell.angle_beta   90.00
_cell.angle_gamma   90.00
#
_symmetry.space_group_name_H-M   'P 1'
#
loop_
_entity.id
_entity.type
_entity.pdbx_description
1 polymer ?
#
loop_
_entity_poly.entity_id
_entity_poly.type
_entity_poly.pdbx_seq_one_letter_code
_entity_poly.pdbx_strand_id
1 'polypeptide(L)' 'MCEPLSVGVHACRRAEVGPETHVLVMGAGPIGLVTMLAARAFGVPRIVIVDVDDNRS' A
#
# COMPACT_ATOMS: atom_id res chain seq x y z
N MET A 1 -12.13 -2.68 -15.14
CA MET A 1 -11.07 -3.64 -14.72
C MET A 1 -10.06 -2.87 -13.86
N CYS A 2 -10.41 -2.63 -12.59
CA CYS A 2 -9.57 -1.95 -11.59
C CYS A 2 -9.45 -2.78 -10.31
N GLU A 3 -9.77 -4.08 -10.38
CA GLU A 3 -9.83 -4.98 -9.22
C GLU A 3 -8.61 -4.91 -8.29
N PRO A 4 -7.34 -4.94 -8.77
CA PRO A 4 -6.20 -4.86 -7.87
C PRO A 4 -6.10 -3.52 -7.13
N LEU A 5 -6.45 -2.40 -7.78
CA LEU A 5 -6.48 -1.09 -7.12
C LEU A 5 -7.61 -1.00 -6.10
N SER A 6 -8.79 -1.55 -6.43
CA SER A 6 -9.92 -1.60 -5.50
C SER A 6 -9.58 -2.33 -4.21
N VAL A 7 -8.79 -3.41 -4.28
CA VAL A 7 -8.27 -4.13 -3.09
C VAL A 7 -7.38 -3.21 -2.26
N GLY A 8 -6.43 -2.51 -2.86
CA GLY A 8 -5.54 -1.57 -2.16
C GLY A 8 -6.29 -0.41 -1.49
N VAL A 9 -7.26 0.18 -2.18
CA VAL A 9 -8.13 1.24 -1.63
C VAL A 9 -8.99 0.72 -0.48
N HIS A 10 -9.56 -0.48 -0.62
CA HIS A 10 -10.36 -1.10 0.43
C HIS A 10 -9.51 -1.39 1.68
N ALA A 11 -8.28 -1.90 1.51
CA ALA A 11 -7.35 -2.10 2.61
C ALA A 11 -7.01 -0.79 3.32
N CYS A 12 -6.70 0.28 2.58
CA CYS A 12 -6.42 1.61 3.16
C CYS A 12 -7.61 2.16 3.95
N ARG A 13 -8.84 2.01 3.45
CA ARG A 13 -10.06 2.43 4.17
C ARG A 13 -10.28 1.64 5.45
N ARG A 14 -10.06 0.32 5.41
CA ARG A 14 -10.21 -0.54 6.59
C ARG A 14 -9.17 -0.27 7.67
N ALA A 15 -7.99 0.17 7.27
CA ALA A 15 -6.91 0.55 8.18
C ALA A 15 -6.91 2.05 8.52
N GLU A 16 -7.95 2.78 8.12
CA GLU A 16 -8.12 4.22 8.41
C GLU A 16 -6.88 5.06 8.03
N VAL A 17 -6.26 4.69 6.91
CA VAL A 17 -5.04 5.30 6.41
C VAL A 17 -5.28 6.77 6.02
N GLY A 18 -4.37 7.65 6.40
CA GLY A 18 -4.46 9.08 6.11
C GLY A 18 -3.16 9.85 6.41
N PRO A 19 -3.19 11.19 6.40
CA PRO A 19 -2.01 12.03 6.59
C PRO A 19 -1.27 11.84 7.92
N GLU A 20 -1.98 11.40 8.96
CA GLU A 20 -1.41 11.19 10.30
C GLU A 20 -0.90 9.75 10.53
N THR A 21 -0.95 8.89 9.50
CA THR A 21 -0.53 7.49 9.64
C THR A 21 0.86 7.22 9.05
N HIS A 22 1.48 6.14 9.51
CA HIS A 22 2.66 5.54 8.87
C HIS A 22 2.31 4.12 8.46
N VAL A 23 2.61 3.75 7.21
CA VAL A 23 2.15 2.48 6.64
C VAL A 23 3.35 1.56 6.37
N LEU A 24 3.23 0.30 6.81
CA LEU A 24 4.09 -0.81 6.40
C LEU A 24 3.29 -1.74 5.48
N VAL A 25 3.79 -1.95 4.27
CA VAL A 25 3.24 -2.94 3.32
C VAL A 25 4.14 -4.17 3.32
N MET A 26 3.58 -5.34 3.61
CA MET A 26 4.30 -6.61 3.54
C MET A 26 4.04 -7.29 2.19
N GLY A 27 5.09 -7.50 1.42
CA GLY A 27 5.09 -7.98 0.05
C GLY A 27 5.10 -6.82 -0.96
N ALA A 28 6.06 -6.86 -1.88
CA ALA A 28 6.22 -5.93 -3.01
C ALA A 28 5.81 -6.55 -4.35
N GLY A 29 4.94 -7.56 -4.30
CA GLY A 29 4.19 -8.03 -5.46
C GLY A 29 3.17 -6.99 -5.97
N PRO A 30 2.46 -7.29 -7.08
CA PRO A 30 1.53 -6.34 -7.70
C PRO A 30 0.48 -5.75 -6.74
N ILE A 31 -0.09 -6.56 -5.85
CA ILE A 31 -1.07 -6.10 -4.84
C ILE A 31 -0.44 -5.19 -3.79
N GLY A 32 0.80 -5.49 -3.37
CA GLY A 32 1.55 -4.65 -2.44
C GLY A 32 1.85 -3.29 -3.02
N LEU A 33 2.31 -3.24 -4.28
CA LEU A 33 2.60 -2.00 -4.99
C LEU A 33 1.35 -1.13 -5.19
N VAL A 34 0.21 -1.69 -5.61
CA VAL A 34 -1.04 -0.91 -5.73
C VAL A 34 -1.59 -0.47 -4.37
N THR A 35 -1.34 -1.25 -3.31
CA THR A 35 -1.71 -0.85 -1.93
C THR A 35 -0.84 0.31 -1.45
N MET A 36 0.46 0.28 -1.73
CA MET A 36 1.37 1.40 -1.48
C MET A 36 0.92 2.65 -2.24
N LEU A 37 0.58 2.53 -3.53
CA LEU A 37 0.07 3.65 -4.34
C LEU A 37 -1.24 4.20 -3.80
N ALA A 38 -2.17 3.32 -3.39
CA ALA A 38 -3.40 3.72 -2.72
C ALA A 38 -3.06 4.50 -1.44
N ALA A 39 -2.23 3.97 -0.55
CA ALA A 39 -1.83 4.67 0.67
C ALA A 39 -1.17 6.03 0.40
N ARG A 40 -0.35 6.17 -0.66
CA ARG A 40 0.16 7.48 -1.09
C ARG A 40 -0.96 8.43 -1.50
N ALA A 41 -1.96 7.97 -2.24
CA ALA A 41 -3.11 8.77 -2.64
C ALA A 41 -3.98 9.23 -1.45
N PHE A 42 -3.94 8.51 -0.32
CA PHE A 42 -4.58 8.92 0.93
C PHE A 42 -3.75 9.96 1.73
N GLY A 43 -2.60 10.40 1.21
CA GLY A 43 -1.80 11.47 1.81
C GLY A 43 -0.78 10.99 2.85
N VAL A 44 -0.46 9.69 2.88
CA VAL A 44 0.46 9.15 3.89
C VAL A 44 1.87 9.72 3.72
N PRO A 45 2.45 10.32 4.77
CA PRO A 45 3.77 10.94 4.71
C PRO A 45 4.89 9.90 4.55
N ARG A 46 4.75 8.75 5.22
CA ARG A 46 5.75 7.68 5.20
C ARG A 46 5.14 6.32 4.93
N ILE A 47 5.65 5.66 3.91
CA ILE A 47 5.32 4.28 3.57
C ILE A 47 6.60 3.49 3.44
N VAL A 48 6.64 2.33 4.07
CA VAL A 48 7.70 1.33 3.97
C VAL A 48 7.10 0.09 3.32
N ILE A 49 7.81 -0.51 2.37
CA ILE A 49 7.45 -1.81 1.80
C ILE A 49 8.58 -2.79 2.11
N VAL A 50 8.22 -4.02 2.44
CA VAL A 50 9.18 -5.09 2.73
C VAL A 50 8.84 -6.30 1.87
N ASP A 51 9.84 -6.92 1.28
CA ASP A 51 9.72 -8.21 0.60
C ASP A 51 10.92 -9.09 1.01
N VAL A 52 10.77 -10.40 0.86
CA VAL A 52 11.83 -11.38 1.12
C VAL A 52 12.64 -11.66 -0.15
N ASP A 53 12.11 -11.30 -1.32
CA ASP A 53 12.80 -11.36 -2.61
C ASP A 53 13.50 -10.02 -2.87
N ASP A 54 14.83 -10.02 -2.81
CA ASP A 54 15.66 -8.83 -3.05
C ASP A 54 15.43 -8.20 -4.45
N ASN A 55 14.83 -8.92 -5.39
CA ASN A 55 14.49 -8.37 -6.71
C ASN A 55 13.16 -7.59 -6.74
N ARG A 56 12.44 -7.47 -5.62
CA ARG A 56 11.08 -6.90 -5.57
C ARG A 56 10.95 -5.60 -4.76
N SER A 57 11.98 -5.20 -4.01
CA SER A 57 11.97 -3.99 -3.17
C SER A 57 12.39 -2.72 -3.89
#